data_AF-A0AB36RND6-F1
#
_entry.id   AF-A0AB36RND6-F1
#
_cell.length_a   1.000
_cell.length_b   1.000
_cell.length_c   1.000
_cell.angle_alpha   90.00
_cell.angle_beta   90.00
_cell.angle_gamma   90.00
#
_symmetry.space_group_name_H-M   'P 1'
#
loop_
_entity.id
_entity.type
_entity.pdbx_description
1 polymer ?
#
loop_
_entity_poly.entity_id
_entity_poly.type
_entity_poly.pdbx_seq_one_letter_code
_entity_poly.pdbx_strand_id
1 'polypeptide(L)'
;MLVACWAAVSLAAALAGASRWTVIHPLTLGVVTTAIQAYSTHFADALTRTASRPAWLAVRIAAVNLALVALLLGAPLAIPAAVAAAALCWHGVSIARKLRRGLTSPFASTARCYVVAAAFFALAAAVAVGSRHVGPSLIDATIAAHSRLAVWGFAWTTIAGTVITLLPTMTGNRASATARARLPRTLLAHCIALPAAAAAALASPQLAAVALAVCALAWSYALQPVLAGALFTPGLSAPAVSVAAGLLWLLGAMFADAATLATGAVRFPANLLTFLLAAGLAQVVAGAIGHLLPVLARGTREPDNGFIKVGVVNGGALVALVSPRIGLAILGVGLALHARKVAVP
;
A
#
# COMPACT_ATOMS: atom_id res chain seq x y z
N MET A 1 -9.65 -9.16 -13.24
CA MET A 1 -10.18 -10.48 -12.82
C MET A 1 -9.52 -11.01 -11.55
N LEU A 2 -8.20 -11.24 -11.51
CA LEU A 2 -7.50 -11.78 -10.33
C LEU A 2 -7.74 -11.00 -9.02
N VAL A 3 -7.61 -9.66 -9.07
CA VAL A 3 -7.85 -8.79 -7.91
C VAL A 3 -9.27 -8.99 -7.34
N ALA A 4 -10.29 -9.01 -8.19
CA ALA A 4 -11.66 -9.22 -7.74
C ALA A 4 -11.88 -10.63 -7.15
N CYS A 5 -11.27 -11.65 -7.77
CA CYS A 5 -11.31 -13.03 -7.26
C CYS A 5 -10.71 -13.11 -5.85
N TRP A 6 -9.51 -12.58 -5.63
CA TRP A 6 -8.88 -12.64 -4.31
C TRP A 6 -9.57 -11.79 -3.26
N ALA A 7 -10.16 -10.65 -3.65
CA ALA A 7 -11.00 -9.88 -2.75
C ALA A 7 -12.22 -10.70 -2.30
N ALA A 8 -12.87 -11.42 -3.22
CA ALA A 8 -13.98 -12.32 -2.90
C ALA A 8 -13.56 -13.48 -2.00
N VAL A 9 -12.40 -14.11 -2.26
CA VAL A 9 -11.84 -15.18 -1.41
C VAL A 9 -11.56 -14.66 0.01
N SER A 10 -10.94 -13.49 0.15
CA SER A 10 -10.68 -12.88 1.45
C SER A 10 -11.97 -12.58 2.22
N LEU A 11 -12.98 -12.03 1.53
CA LEU A 11 -14.29 -11.75 2.10
C LEU A 11 -15.01 -13.04 2.54
N ALA A 12 -15.05 -14.06 1.68
CA ALA A 12 -15.66 -15.35 2.01
C ALA A 12 -14.96 -16.00 3.21
N ALA A 13 -13.62 -15.97 3.25
CA ALA A 13 -12.84 -16.47 4.39
C ALA A 13 -13.18 -15.71 5.68
N ALA A 14 -13.33 -14.38 5.63
CA ALA A 14 -13.69 -13.58 6.79
C ALA A 14 -15.11 -13.90 7.29
N LEU A 15 -16.08 -14.03 6.37
CA LEU A 15 -17.47 -14.37 6.69
C LEU A 15 -17.61 -15.80 7.25
N ALA A 16 -16.76 -16.72 6.80
CA ALA A 16 -16.69 -18.08 7.31
C ALA A 16 -15.96 -18.21 8.66
N GLY A 17 -15.46 -17.11 9.24
CA GLY A 17 -14.68 -17.15 10.48
C GLY A 17 -13.34 -17.86 10.33
N ALA A 18 -12.77 -17.89 9.12
CA ALA A 18 -11.49 -18.53 8.87
C ALA A 18 -10.35 -17.84 9.61
N SER A 19 -9.21 -18.51 9.70
CA SER A 19 -8.03 -17.96 10.35
C SER A 19 -7.63 -16.59 9.75
N ARG A 20 -7.11 -15.71 10.59
CA ARG A 20 -6.59 -14.40 10.15
C ARG A 20 -5.58 -14.56 8.99
N TRP A 21 -4.79 -15.62 9.00
CA TRP A 21 -3.85 -15.95 7.93
C TRP A 21 -4.54 -16.08 6.56
N THR A 22 -5.63 -16.86 6.52
CA THR A 22 -6.45 -17.13 5.33
C THR A 22 -7.22 -15.90 4.84
N VAL A 23 -7.47 -14.93 5.71
CA VAL A 23 -8.11 -13.65 5.32
C VAL A 23 -7.08 -12.68 4.73
N ILE A 24 -5.96 -12.48 5.44
CA ILE A 24 -5.00 -11.42 5.11
C ILE A 24 -4.18 -11.75 3.86
N HIS A 25 -3.69 -12.97 3.70
CA HIS A 25 -2.78 -13.29 2.59
C HIS A 25 -3.44 -13.17 1.20
N PRO A 26 -4.69 -13.62 0.99
CA PRO A 26 -5.43 -13.31 -0.24
C PRO A 26 -5.53 -11.82 -0.51
N LEU A 27 -5.74 -11.02 0.53
CA LEU A 27 -5.87 -9.58 0.38
C LEU A 27 -4.52 -8.91 0.11
N THR A 28 -3.47 -9.23 0.85
CA THR A 28 -2.17 -8.59 0.68
C THR A 28 -1.43 -9.14 -0.54
N LEU A 29 -1.30 -10.45 -0.70
CA LEU A 29 -0.60 -11.03 -1.85
C LEU A 29 -1.46 -11.09 -3.11
N GLY A 30 -2.74 -11.42 -2.98
CA GLY A 30 -3.63 -11.58 -4.13
C GLY A 30 -4.15 -10.26 -4.68
N VAL A 31 -4.58 -9.35 -3.81
CA VAL A 31 -5.09 -8.02 -4.22
C VAL A 31 -3.97 -6.99 -4.31
N VAL A 32 -3.31 -6.69 -3.19
CA VAL A 32 -2.36 -5.57 -3.11
C VAL A 32 -1.13 -5.80 -3.97
N THR A 33 -0.46 -6.95 -3.84
CA THR A 33 0.76 -7.22 -4.62
C THR A 33 0.48 -7.31 -6.12
N THR A 34 -0.62 -7.94 -6.54
CA THR A 34 -1.03 -7.97 -7.96
C THR A 34 -1.28 -6.56 -8.50
N ALA A 35 -2.00 -5.71 -7.75
CA ALA A 35 -2.23 -4.33 -8.13
C ALA A 35 -0.92 -3.55 -8.23
N ILE A 36 -0.04 -3.69 -7.24
CA ILE A 36 1.28 -3.04 -7.23
C ILE A 36 2.09 -3.47 -8.46
N GLN A 37 2.17 -4.76 -8.79
CA GLN A 37 2.91 -5.23 -9.96
C GLN A 37 2.38 -4.61 -11.26
N ALA A 38 1.06 -4.57 -11.43
CA ALA A 38 0.43 -4.01 -12.62
C ALA A 38 0.63 -2.49 -12.72
N TYR A 39 0.26 -1.74 -11.68
CA TYR A 39 0.30 -0.28 -11.70
C TYR A 39 1.71 0.28 -11.66
N SER A 40 2.62 -0.28 -10.85
CA SER A 40 4.02 0.18 -10.86
C SER A 40 4.70 -0.05 -12.20
N THR A 41 4.32 -1.08 -12.96
CA THR A 41 4.79 -1.26 -14.35
C THR A 41 4.31 -0.12 -15.23
N HIS A 42 3.00 0.17 -15.22
CA HIS A 42 2.40 1.24 -16.01
C HIS A 42 3.01 2.61 -15.66
N PHE A 43 3.09 2.94 -14.38
CA PHE A 43 3.70 4.21 -13.96
C PHE A 43 5.18 4.30 -14.33
N ALA A 44 5.95 3.21 -14.18
CA ALA A 44 7.36 3.20 -14.58
C ALA A 44 7.50 3.40 -16.10
N ASP A 45 6.66 2.76 -16.91
CA ASP A 45 6.64 2.90 -18.36
C ASP A 45 6.37 4.35 -18.77
N ALA A 46 5.32 4.96 -18.20
CA ALA A 46 4.97 6.35 -18.45
C ALA A 46 6.09 7.33 -18.02
N LEU A 47 6.68 7.14 -16.83
CA LEU A 47 7.70 8.03 -16.28
C LEU A 47 9.06 7.93 -17.00
N THR A 48 9.37 6.77 -17.56
CA THR A 48 10.64 6.51 -18.28
C THR A 48 10.50 6.58 -19.79
N ARG A 49 9.28 6.80 -20.29
CA ARG A 49 8.91 6.72 -21.71
C ARG A 49 9.38 5.41 -22.36
N THR A 50 9.13 4.31 -21.66
CA THR A 50 9.43 2.94 -22.13
C THR A 50 8.15 2.11 -22.19
N ALA A 51 8.24 0.92 -22.80
CA ALA A 51 7.13 -0.03 -22.85
C ALA A 51 7.56 -1.40 -22.33
N SER A 52 6.76 -1.97 -21.43
CA SER A 52 6.95 -3.35 -20.95
C SER A 52 6.39 -4.37 -21.91
N ARG A 53 7.05 -5.54 -21.96
CA ARG A 53 6.46 -6.73 -22.56
C ARG A 53 5.37 -7.30 -21.63
N PRO A 54 4.09 -7.34 -22.05
CA PRO A 54 2.99 -7.80 -21.20
C PRO A 54 3.16 -9.24 -20.69
N ALA A 55 3.73 -10.12 -21.53
CA ALA A 55 3.98 -11.52 -21.16
C ALA A 55 4.87 -11.67 -19.93
N TRP A 56 5.95 -10.88 -19.81
CA TRP A 56 6.84 -10.96 -18.64
C TRP A 56 6.23 -10.38 -17.38
N LEU A 57 5.34 -9.40 -17.50
CA LEU A 57 4.53 -8.96 -16.37
C LEU A 57 3.57 -10.06 -15.93
N ALA A 58 2.88 -10.71 -16.87
CA ALA A 58 1.96 -11.80 -16.59
C ALA A 58 2.65 -12.98 -15.87
N VAL A 59 3.86 -13.36 -16.29
CA VAL A 59 4.64 -14.41 -15.61
C VAL A 59 4.95 -14.05 -14.15
N ARG A 60 5.38 -12.81 -13.88
CA ARG A 60 5.67 -12.37 -12.50
C ARG A 60 4.41 -12.32 -11.63
N ILE A 61 3.28 -11.91 -12.19
CA ILE A 61 1.98 -11.94 -11.48
C ILE A 61 1.57 -13.38 -11.22
N ALA A 62 1.64 -14.26 -12.23
CA ALA A 62 1.31 -15.67 -12.09
C ALA A 62 2.17 -16.36 -11.02
N ALA A 63 3.48 -16.11 -10.99
CA ALA A 63 4.39 -16.67 -9.99
C ALA A 63 3.98 -16.33 -8.55
N VAL A 64 3.64 -15.06 -8.27
CA VAL A 64 3.17 -14.63 -6.95
C VAL A 64 1.82 -15.26 -6.60
N ASN A 65 0.91 -15.34 -7.55
CA ASN A 65 -0.44 -15.89 -7.33
C ASN A 65 -0.40 -17.41 -7.11
N LEU A 66 0.44 -18.14 -7.85
CA LEU A 66 0.68 -19.57 -7.64
C LEU A 66 1.38 -19.83 -6.29
N ALA A 67 2.34 -18.99 -5.91
CA ALA A 67 2.94 -19.04 -4.57
C ALA A 67 1.91 -18.81 -3.46
N LEU A 68 0.98 -17.86 -3.64
CA LEU A 68 -0.14 -17.65 -2.71
C LEU A 68 -1.05 -18.89 -2.64
N VAL A 69 -1.42 -19.50 -3.76
CA VAL A 69 -2.22 -20.73 -3.76
C VAL A 69 -1.50 -21.84 -3.00
N ALA A 70 -0.22 -22.09 -3.30
CA ALA A 70 0.58 -23.09 -2.60
C ALA A 70 0.68 -22.80 -1.09
N LEU A 71 0.83 -21.53 -0.69
CA LEU A 71 0.82 -21.09 0.70
C LEU A 71 -0.50 -21.42 1.41
N LEU A 72 -1.63 -21.20 0.74
CA LEU A 72 -2.97 -21.47 1.30
C LEU A 72 -3.28 -22.97 1.36
N LEU A 73 -2.72 -23.77 0.46
CA LEU A 73 -2.82 -25.24 0.45
C LEU A 73 -1.85 -25.92 1.42
N GLY A 74 -1.05 -25.17 2.18
CA GLY A 74 -0.18 -25.70 3.21
C GLY A 74 1.20 -26.16 2.74
N ALA A 75 1.68 -25.69 1.57
CA ALA A 75 3.04 -25.94 1.14
C ALA A 75 4.07 -25.40 2.18
N PRO A 76 5.27 -26.02 2.30
CA PRO A 76 6.30 -25.54 3.23
C PRO A 76 6.64 -24.07 2.97
N LEU A 77 6.36 -23.19 3.95
CA LEU A 77 6.39 -21.71 3.84
C LEU A 77 7.58 -21.14 3.05
N ALA A 78 8.77 -21.72 3.21
CA ALA A 78 9.99 -21.28 2.53
C ALA A 78 9.86 -21.28 0.99
N ILE A 79 9.17 -22.26 0.42
CA ILE A 79 9.02 -22.41 -1.04
C ILE A 79 8.17 -21.29 -1.65
N PRO A 80 6.88 -21.10 -1.28
CA PRO A 80 6.08 -20.01 -1.82
C PRO A 80 6.64 -18.63 -1.44
N ALA A 81 7.24 -18.47 -0.25
CA ALA A 81 7.89 -17.22 0.13
C ALA A 81 9.06 -16.88 -0.81
N ALA A 82 9.93 -17.85 -1.12
CA ALA A 82 11.05 -17.66 -2.04
C ALA A 82 10.59 -17.35 -3.47
N VAL A 83 9.57 -18.07 -3.98
CA VAL A 83 9.00 -17.82 -5.31
C VAL A 83 8.41 -16.41 -5.40
N ALA A 84 7.61 -16.00 -4.41
CA ALA A 84 7.03 -14.66 -4.38
C ALA A 84 8.12 -13.58 -4.27
N ALA A 85 9.12 -13.76 -3.40
CA ALA A 85 10.23 -12.83 -3.25
C ALA A 85 11.06 -12.71 -4.53
N ALA A 86 11.37 -13.83 -5.20
CA ALA A 86 12.10 -13.84 -6.47
C ALA A 86 11.32 -13.13 -7.57
N ALA A 87 10.01 -13.36 -7.68
CA ALA A 87 9.15 -12.67 -8.64
C ALA A 87 9.11 -11.16 -8.41
N LEU A 88 9.05 -10.71 -7.15
CA LEU A 88 9.08 -9.28 -6.80
C LEU A 88 10.48 -8.66 -6.99
N CYS A 89 11.55 -9.37 -6.68
CA CYS A 89 12.91 -8.93 -6.97
C CYS A 89 13.12 -8.77 -8.48
N TRP A 90 12.67 -9.74 -9.29
CA TRP A 90 12.68 -9.62 -10.75
C TRP A 90 11.87 -8.39 -11.21
N HIS A 91 10.70 -8.16 -10.61
CA HIS A 91 9.89 -6.97 -10.89
C HIS A 91 10.66 -5.67 -10.59
N GLY A 92 11.25 -5.54 -9.40
CA GLY A 92 12.06 -4.39 -9.01
C GLY A 92 13.27 -4.18 -9.93
N VAL A 93 14.00 -5.24 -10.29
CA VAL A 93 15.12 -5.19 -11.24
C VAL A 93 14.65 -4.78 -12.64
N SER A 94 13.46 -5.18 -13.08
CA SER A 94 12.87 -4.73 -14.34
C SER A 94 12.64 -3.21 -14.34
N ILE A 95 12.12 -2.64 -13.23
CA ILE A 95 11.92 -1.20 -13.08
C ILE A 95 13.26 -0.47 -12.99
N ALA A 96 14.21 -0.98 -12.22
CA ALA A 96 15.56 -0.41 -12.08
C ALA A 96 16.28 -0.33 -13.44
N ARG A 97 16.15 -1.34 -14.29
CA ARG A 97 16.72 -1.34 -15.65
C ARG A 97 16.10 -0.24 -16.53
N LYS A 98 14.80 0.01 -16.43
CA LYS A 98 14.14 1.12 -17.15
C LYS A 98 14.63 2.47 -16.66
N LEU A 99 14.78 2.63 -15.34
CA LEU A 99 15.29 3.87 -14.76
C LEU A 99 16.69 4.23 -15.22
N ARG A 100 17.53 3.22 -15.52
CA ARG A 100 18.88 3.42 -16.05
C ARG A 100 18.92 3.70 -17.55
N ARG A 101 17.92 3.27 -18.32
CA ARG A 101 17.96 3.27 -19.80
C ARG A 101 16.95 4.20 -20.47
N GLY A 102 15.88 4.58 -19.78
CA GLY A 102 14.81 5.40 -20.34
C GLY A 102 15.10 6.89 -20.26
N LEU A 103 14.35 7.69 -21.03
CA LEU A 103 14.36 9.14 -20.91
C LEU A 103 13.80 9.51 -19.53
N THR A 104 14.62 10.18 -18.73
CA THR A 104 14.23 10.48 -17.35
C THR A 104 13.34 11.72 -17.30
N SER A 105 12.04 11.52 -17.08
CA SER A 105 11.23 12.57 -16.47
C SER A 105 11.90 12.99 -15.15
N PRO A 106 11.87 14.28 -14.75
CA PRO A 106 12.35 14.70 -13.44
C PRO A 106 11.77 13.87 -12.29
N PHE A 107 10.57 13.30 -12.48
CA PHE A 107 9.87 12.47 -11.50
C PHE A 107 10.07 10.96 -11.68
N ALA A 108 10.90 10.52 -12.63
CA ALA A 108 11.29 9.11 -12.75
C ALA A 108 11.95 8.60 -11.45
N SER A 109 12.54 9.49 -10.65
CA SER A 109 13.05 9.19 -9.31
C SER A 109 12.00 8.58 -8.37
N THR A 110 10.70 8.86 -8.55
CA THR A 110 9.62 8.25 -7.76
C THR A 110 9.50 6.74 -7.99
N ALA A 111 9.89 6.23 -9.18
CA ALA A 111 9.88 4.80 -9.44
C ALA A 111 10.97 4.03 -8.66
N ARG A 112 11.94 4.73 -8.05
CA ARG A 112 12.88 4.10 -7.09
C ARG A 112 12.14 3.56 -5.86
N CYS A 113 10.99 4.14 -5.51
CA CYS A 113 10.13 3.60 -4.45
C CYS A 113 9.69 2.17 -4.75
N TYR A 114 9.39 1.83 -6.01
CA TYR A 114 9.00 0.47 -6.40
C TYR A 114 10.16 -0.53 -6.27
N VAL A 115 11.39 -0.08 -6.55
CA VAL A 115 12.60 -0.90 -6.39
C VAL A 115 12.88 -1.17 -4.91
N VAL A 116 12.81 -0.13 -4.09
CA VAL A 116 12.95 -0.23 -2.63
C VAL A 116 11.86 -1.12 -2.03
N ALA A 117 10.61 -0.96 -2.47
CA ALA A 117 9.50 -1.79 -2.03
C ALA A 117 9.72 -3.28 -2.34
N ALA A 118 10.27 -3.61 -3.51
CA ALA A 118 10.61 -5.01 -3.84
C ALA A 118 11.65 -5.60 -2.87
N ALA A 119 12.65 -4.82 -2.46
CA ALA A 119 13.62 -5.24 -1.45
C ALA A 119 12.95 -5.45 -0.07
N PHE A 120 12.06 -4.54 0.35
CA PHE A 120 11.29 -4.71 1.57
C PHE A 120 10.36 -5.93 1.53
N PHE A 121 9.77 -6.25 0.38
CA PHE A 121 8.98 -7.47 0.22
C PHE A 121 9.83 -8.72 0.45
N ALA A 122 11.03 -8.78 -0.16
CA ALA A 122 11.95 -9.89 0.05
C ALA A 122 12.40 -10.00 1.51
N LEU A 123 12.69 -8.87 2.16
CA LEU A 123 13.02 -8.82 3.59
C LEU A 123 11.85 -9.30 4.46
N ALA A 124 10.62 -8.87 4.15
CA ALA A 124 9.42 -9.33 4.86
C ALA A 124 9.26 -10.85 4.71
N ALA A 125 9.42 -11.39 3.50
CA ALA A 125 9.34 -12.83 3.24
C ALA A 125 10.42 -13.60 4.02
N ALA A 126 11.66 -13.10 4.06
CA ALA A 126 12.75 -13.68 4.83
C ALA A 126 12.44 -13.70 6.33
N VAL A 127 11.90 -12.61 6.89
CA VAL A 127 11.49 -12.55 8.31
C VAL A 127 10.35 -13.53 8.60
N ALA A 128 9.38 -13.69 7.69
CA ALA A 128 8.32 -14.69 7.85
C ALA A 128 8.88 -16.12 7.88
N VAL A 129 9.79 -16.47 6.99
CA VAL A 129 10.44 -17.80 7.00
C VAL A 129 11.29 -17.98 8.26
N GLY A 130 12.05 -16.95 8.65
CA GLY A 130 12.86 -16.94 9.85
C GLY A 130 12.07 -17.13 11.14
N SER A 131 10.83 -16.64 11.21
CA SER A 131 9.94 -16.81 12.37
C SER A 131 9.65 -18.28 12.74
N ARG A 132 9.89 -19.24 11.83
CA ARG A 132 9.76 -20.68 12.10
C ARG A 132 10.94 -21.27 12.88
N HIS A 133 12.02 -20.51 13.01
CA HIS A 133 13.29 -20.95 13.60
C HIS A 133 13.65 -20.16 14.87
N VAL A 134 12.72 -19.34 15.40
CA VAL A 134 12.91 -18.60 16.64
C VAL A 134 12.18 -19.28 17.80
N GLY A 135 12.61 -19.02 19.03
CA GLY A 135 11.94 -19.52 20.22
C GLY A 135 10.52 -18.94 20.39
N PRO A 136 9.63 -19.60 21.15
CA PRO A 136 8.23 -19.19 21.31
C PRO A 136 8.02 -17.74 21.74
N SER A 137 8.94 -17.19 22.55
CA SER A 137 8.91 -15.81 23.04
C SER A 137 9.08 -14.75 21.95
N LEU A 138 9.65 -15.09 20.80
CA LEU A 138 9.96 -14.15 19.71
C LEU A 138 9.02 -14.28 18.49
N ILE A 139 8.11 -15.26 18.48
CA ILE A 139 7.18 -15.50 17.37
C ILE A 139 6.32 -14.26 17.11
N ASP A 140 5.78 -13.66 18.17
CA ASP A 140 4.91 -12.48 18.08
C ASP A 140 5.64 -11.27 17.50
N ALA A 141 6.87 -11.03 17.97
CA ALA A 141 7.71 -9.94 17.52
C ALA A 141 8.17 -10.13 16.07
N THR A 142 8.53 -11.35 15.66
CA THR A 142 8.91 -11.66 14.27
C THR A 142 7.73 -11.55 13.30
N ILE A 143 6.52 -11.99 13.70
CA ILE A 143 5.29 -11.77 12.91
C ILE A 143 4.98 -10.27 12.78
N ALA A 144 5.15 -9.50 13.85
CA ALA A 144 4.94 -8.06 13.83
C ALA A 144 5.96 -7.35 12.93
N ALA A 145 7.24 -7.76 13.00
CA ALA A 145 8.31 -7.30 12.11
C ALA A 145 8.00 -7.60 10.64
N HIS A 146 7.62 -8.85 10.31
CA HIS A 146 7.15 -9.23 8.97
C HIS A 146 6.03 -8.31 8.48
N SER A 147 5.02 -8.11 9.33
CA SER A 147 3.84 -7.30 8.99
C SER A 147 4.22 -5.85 8.69
N ARG A 148 5.10 -5.23 9.51
CA ARG A 148 5.59 -3.87 9.29
C ARG A 148 6.42 -3.74 8.02
N LEU A 149 7.29 -4.70 7.74
CA LEU A 149 8.07 -4.73 6.50
C LEU A 149 7.16 -4.88 5.25
N ALA A 150 6.14 -5.74 5.33
CA ALA A 150 5.19 -5.93 4.24
C ALA A 150 4.27 -4.70 4.02
N VAL A 151 3.75 -4.11 5.10
CA VAL A 151 2.82 -2.99 5.02
C VAL A 151 3.55 -1.68 4.78
N TRP A 152 4.48 -1.31 5.66
CA TRP A 152 5.18 -0.02 5.62
C TRP A 152 6.35 -0.01 4.65
N GLY A 153 6.99 -1.15 4.45
CA GLY A 153 8.14 -1.28 3.56
C GLY A 153 7.73 -1.51 2.11
N PHE A 154 6.82 -2.45 1.87
CA PHE A 154 6.35 -2.77 0.52
C PHE A 154 5.14 -1.93 0.12
N ALA A 155 3.96 -2.12 0.72
CA ALA A 155 2.73 -1.49 0.24
C ALA A 155 2.77 0.04 0.32
N TRP A 156 3.06 0.60 1.49
CA TRP A 156 3.12 2.04 1.73
C TRP A 156 4.14 2.74 0.83
N THR A 157 5.37 2.23 0.73
CA THR A 157 6.42 2.83 -0.12
C THR A 157 5.97 2.93 -1.57
N THR A 158 5.25 1.92 -2.09
CA THR A 158 4.70 2.01 -3.45
C THR A 158 3.62 3.09 -3.57
N ILE A 159 2.63 3.09 -2.66
CA ILE A 159 1.53 4.07 -2.65
C ILE A 159 2.09 5.49 -2.54
N ALA A 160 2.93 5.73 -1.53
CA ALA A 160 3.52 7.03 -1.25
C ALA A 160 4.41 7.54 -2.41
N GLY A 161 5.15 6.64 -3.07
CA GLY A 161 5.90 6.97 -4.28
C GLY A 161 5.00 7.36 -5.46
N THR A 162 3.89 6.64 -5.68
CA THR A 162 2.94 6.91 -6.76
C THR A 162 2.21 8.24 -6.57
N VAL A 163 1.75 8.54 -5.35
CA VAL A 163 0.92 9.73 -5.11
C VAL A 163 1.65 11.05 -5.29
N ILE A 164 2.99 11.06 -5.18
CA ILE A 164 3.81 12.26 -5.42
C ILE A 164 3.59 12.81 -6.84
N THR A 165 3.31 11.95 -7.81
CA THR A 165 3.03 12.34 -9.19
C THR A 165 1.56 12.21 -9.55
N LEU A 166 0.87 11.20 -9.04
CA LEU A 166 -0.52 10.93 -9.35
C LEU A 166 -1.44 12.03 -8.79
N LEU A 167 -1.26 12.44 -7.53
CA LEU A 167 -2.19 13.37 -6.89
C LEU A 167 -2.18 14.77 -7.56
N PRO A 168 -1.02 15.37 -7.91
CA PRO A 168 -1.00 16.59 -8.71
C PRO A 168 -1.63 16.43 -10.09
N THR A 169 -1.46 15.26 -10.72
CA THR A 169 -2.11 14.96 -12.01
C THR A 169 -3.64 14.96 -11.88
N MET A 170 -4.16 14.38 -10.80
CA MET A 170 -5.60 14.32 -10.52
C MET A 170 -6.21 15.70 -10.24
N THR A 171 -5.43 16.63 -9.68
CA THR A 171 -5.89 17.99 -9.37
C THR A 171 -5.53 19.03 -10.44
N GLY A 172 -4.89 18.62 -11.54
CA GLY A 172 -4.39 19.54 -12.56
C GLY A 172 -3.22 20.43 -12.09
N ASN A 173 -2.67 20.16 -10.90
CA ASN A 173 -1.55 20.91 -10.35
C ASN A 173 -0.23 20.45 -10.96
N ARG A 174 0.76 21.35 -11.00
CA ARG A 174 2.14 20.97 -11.31
C ARG A 174 2.70 20.11 -10.18
N ALA A 175 3.39 19.04 -10.55
CA ALA A 175 4.05 18.17 -9.58
C ALA A 175 5.12 18.95 -8.78
N SER A 176 5.16 18.73 -7.46
CA SER A 176 5.96 19.54 -6.55
C SER A 176 7.47 19.29 -6.67
N ALA A 177 8.23 20.33 -7.03
CA ALA A 177 9.69 20.27 -7.02
C ALA A 177 10.25 20.03 -5.60
N THR A 178 9.58 20.57 -4.58
CA THR A 178 9.93 20.35 -3.17
C THR A 178 9.77 18.88 -2.79
N ALA A 179 8.62 18.26 -3.09
CA ALA A 179 8.41 16.82 -2.83
C ALA A 179 9.51 15.96 -3.47
N ARG A 180 9.83 16.28 -4.73
CA ARG A 180 10.88 15.61 -5.50
C ARG A 180 12.27 15.75 -4.86
N ALA A 181 12.61 16.93 -4.35
CA ALA A 181 13.90 17.19 -3.70
C ALA A 181 14.01 16.51 -2.32
N ARG A 182 12.88 16.32 -1.62
CA ARG A 182 12.80 15.66 -0.31
C ARG A 182 12.85 14.14 -0.41
N LEU A 183 12.30 13.57 -1.49
CA LEU A 183 12.13 12.13 -1.65
C LEU A 183 13.40 11.28 -1.44
N PRO A 184 14.60 11.62 -1.96
CA PRO A 184 15.80 10.80 -1.76
C PRO A 184 16.18 10.67 -0.27
N ARG A 185 16.07 11.77 0.50
CA ARG A 185 16.34 11.77 1.95
C ARG A 185 15.29 10.98 2.70
N THR A 186 14.02 11.13 2.33
CA THR A 186 12.92 10.34 2.90
C THR A 186 13.10 8.84 2.66
N LEU A 187 13.45 8.44 1.43
CA LEU A 187 13.72 7.04 1.11
C LEU A 187 14.92 6.50 1.87
N LEU A 188 16.00 7.27 1.98
CA LEU A 188 17.17 6.87 2.76
C LEU A 188 16.81 6.65 4.24
N ALA A 189 16.13 7.62 4.85
CA ALA A 189 15.66 7.52 6.22
C ALA A 189 14.75 6.29 6.42
N HIS A 190 13.79 6.06 5.51
CA HIS A 190 12.87 4.91 5.57
C HIS A 190 13.59 3.57 5.40
N CYS A 191 14.56 3.48 4.47
CA CYS A 191 15.38 2.29 4.23
C CYS A 191 16.23 1.90 5.44
N ILE A 192 16.62 2.85 6.29
CA ILE A 192 17.41 2.59 7.50
C ILE A 192 16.47 2.33 8.68
N ALA A 193 15.50 3.22 8.88
CA ALA A 193 14.67 3.24 10.08
C ALA A 193 13.66 2.09 10.13
N LEU A 194 13.10 1.64 9.00
CA LEU A 194 12.12 0.56 9.03
C LEU A 194 12.74 -0.81 9.37
N PRO A 195 13.88 -1.23 8.77
CA PRO A 195 14.59 -2.43 9.24
C PRO A 195 15.06 -2.31 10.69
N ALA A 196 15.51 -1.12 11.11
CA ALA A 196 15.87 -0.86 12.50
C ALA A 196 14.66 -1.03 13.44
N ALA A 197 13.47 -0.56 13.04
CA ALA A 197 12.24 -0.76 13.80
C ALA A 197 11.87 -2.25 13.91
N ALA A 198 11.99 -2.98 12.79
CA ALA A 198 11.71 -4.41 12.75
C ALA A 198 12.67 -5.22 13.64
N ALA A 199 13.96 -4.88 13.63
CA ALA A 199 14.97 -5.51 14.48
C ALA A 199 14.80 -5.11 15.96
N ALA A 200 14.62 -3.82 16.24
CA ALA A 200 14.43 -3.31 17.59
C ALA A 200 13.18 -3.89 18.26
N ALA A 201 12.12 -4.21 17.51
CA ALA A 201 10.91 -4.81 18.06
C ALA A 201 11.14 -6.19 18.71
N LEU A 202 12.28 -6.84 18.42
CA LEU A 202 12.69 -8.09 19.06
C LEU A 202 13.29 -7.90 20.46
N ALA A 203 13.71 -6.68 20.80
CA ALA A 203 14.42 -6.38 22.05
C ALA A 203 13.77 -5.24 22.85
N SER A 204 13.43 -4.13 22.20
CA SER A 204 12.81 -2.95 22.82
C SER A 204 11.72 -2.38 21.90
N PRO A 205 10.43 -2.55 22.25
CA PRO A 205 9.32 -1.91 21.56
C PRO A 205 9.46 -0.39 21.50
N GLN A 206 10.04 0.25 22.53
CA GLN A 206 10.25 1.69 22.57
C GLN A 206 11.29 2.15 21.55
N LEU A 207 12.39 1.42 21.38
CA LEU A 207 13.35 1.72 20.31
C LEU A 207 12.73 1.51 18.93
N ALA A 208 11.90 0.47 18.78
CA ALA A 208 11.13 0.24 17.56
C ALA A 208 10.16 1.39 17.27
N ALA A 209 9.51 1.93 18.31
CA ALA A 209 8.62 3.09 18.21
C ALA A 209 9.35 4.31 17.66
N VAL A 210 10.54 4.62 18.19
CA VAL A 210 11.36 5.75 17.72
C VAL A 210 11.72 5.57 16.25
N ALA A 211 12.22 4.40 15.88
CA ALA A 211 12.59 4.11 14.49
C ALA A 211 11.37 4.18 13.54
N LEU A 212 10.21 3.71 13.97
CA LEU A 212 8.99 3.82 13.16
C LEU A 212 8.44 5.25 13.07
N ALA A 213 8.57 6.04 14.15
CA ALA A 213 8.23 7.46 14.14
C ALA A 213 9.11 8.24 13.16
N VAL A 214 10.39 7.90 13.05
CA VAL A 214 11.29 8.47 12.02
C VAL A 214 10.75 8.19 10.62
N CYS A 215 10.24 6.98 10.35
CA CYS A 215 9.62 6.66 9.07
C CYS A 215 8.39 7.54 8.79
N ALA A 216 7.49 7.66 9.78
CA ALA A 216 6.26 8.45 9.66
C ALA A 216 6.55 9.95 9.42
N LEU A 217 7.52 10.51 10.15
CA LEU A 217 7.98 11.89 9.99
C LEU A 217 8.64 12.11 8.63
N ALA A 218 9.51 11.19 8.19
CA ALA A 218 10.19 11.30 6.89
C ALA A 218 9.19 11.31 5.72
N TRP A 219 8.14 10.49 5.80
CA TRP A 219 7.08 10.48 4.79
C TRP A 219 6.16 11.70 4.88
N SER A 220 5.81 12.15 6.09
CA SER A 220 5.09 13.40 6.30
C SER A 220 5.83 14.58 5.66
N TYR A 221 7.15 14.64 5.85
CA TYR A 221 8.02 15.65 5.25
C TYR A 221 7.99 15.66 3.71
N ALA A 222 8.05 14.48 3.07
CA ALA A 222 8.00 14.37 1.61
C ALA A 222 6.61 14.65 1.02
N LEU A 223 5.55 14.18 1.70
CA LEU A 223 4.18 14.26 1.19
C LEU A 223 3.49 15.59 1.50
N GLN A 224 3.95 16.34 2.51
CA GLN A 224 3.36 17.63 2.90
C GLN A 224 3.09 18.57 1.72
N PRO A 225 4.04 18.87 0.80
CA PRO A 225 3.75 19.80 -0.30
C PRO A 225 2.80 19.23 -1.36
N VAL A 226 2.71 17.90 -1.47
CA VAL A 226 1.77 17.22 -2.38
C VAL A 226 0.36 17.30 -1.81
N LEU A 227 0.20 16.99 -0.52
CA LEU A 227 -1.08 17.06 0.20
C LEU A 227 -1.58 18.50 0.30
N ALA A 228 -0.71 19.46 0.63
CA ALA A 228 -1.08 20.87 0.67
C ALA A 228 -1.52 21.38 -0.71
N GLY A 229 -0.75 21.07 -1.76
CA GLY A 229 -1.14 21.45 -3.12
C GLY A 229 -2.47 20.83 -3.55
N ALA A 230 -2.74 19.59 -3.16
CA ALA A 230 -3.99 18.92 -3.49
C ALA A 230 -5.19 19.46 -2.70
N LEU A 231 -5.07 19.61 -1.38
CA LEU A 231 -6.17 19.96 -0.47
C LEU A 231 -6.54 21.45 -0.50
N PHE A 232 -5.62 22.33 -0.91
CA PHE A 232 -5.84 23.77 -0.95
C PHE A 232 -5.96 24.31 -2.38
N THR A 233 -6.30 23.48 -3.36
CA THR A 233 -6.55 23.93 -4.75
C THR A 233 -8.00 24.40 -4.94
N PRO A 234 -8.28 25.44 -5.75
CA PRO A 234 -9.64 25.96 -5.98
C PRO A 234 -10.61 25.03 -6.72
N GLY A 235 -10.16 23.85 -7.18
CA GLY A 235 -10.93 22.87 -7.97
C GLY A 235 -10.81 21.44 -7.46
N LEU A 236 -11.07 21.22 -6.16
CA LEU A 236 -11.04 19.88 -5.55
C LEU A 236 -12.02 18.94 -6.24
N SER A 237 -11.55 17.74 -6.60
CA SER A 237 -12.41 16.65 -7.09
C SER A 237 -12.56 15.57 -6.03
N ALA A 238 -13.73 14.91 -5.95
CA ALA A 238 -13.92 13.83 -4.98
C ALA A 238 -12.87 12.70 -5.09
N PRO A 239 -12.41 12.30 -6.31
CA PRO A 239 -11.31 11.35 -6.46
C PRO A 239 -10.00 11.82 -5.79
N ALA A 240 -9.60 13.07 -5.99
CA ALA A 240 -8.39 13.62 -5.39
C ALA A 240 -8.49 13.72 -3.86
N VAL A 241 -9.66 14.14 -3.34
CA VAL A 241 -9.92 14.15 -1.89
C VAL A 241 -9.92 12.74 -1.31
N SER A 242 -10.47 11.75 -2.00
CA SER A 242 -10.42 10.34 -1.57
C SER A 242 -8.99 9.84 -1.46
N VAL A 243 -8.13 10.13 -2.45
CA VAL A 243 -6.72 9.74 -2.39
C VAL A 243 -5.98 10.47 -1.26
N ALA A 244 -6.20 11.78 -1.09
CA ALA A 244 -5.59 12.55 -0.01
C ALA A 244 -6.03 12.05 1.38
N ALA A 245 -7.32 11.77 1.56
CA ALA A 245 -7.86 11.19 2.79
C ALA A 245 -7.25 9.80 3.07
N GLY A 246 -7.20 8.93 2.07
CA GLY A 246 -6.59 7.61 2.20
C GLY A 246 -5.11 7.69 2.59
N LEU A 247 -4.36 8.65 2.05
CA LEU A 247 -2.97 8.90 2.46
C LEU A 247 -2.84 9.37 3.91
N LEU A 248 -3.72 10.28 4.34
CA LEU A 248 -3.76 10.75 5.72
C LEU A 248 -4.11 9.62 6.70
N TRP A 249 -5.03 8.72 6.31
CA TRP A 249 -5.33 7.51 7.09
C TRP A 249 -4.14 6.57 7.20
N LEU A 250 -3.43 6.32 6.10
CA LEU A 250 -2.24 5.46 6.09
C LEU A 250 -1.09 6.07 6.92
N LEU A 251 -0.84 7.38 6.81
CA LEU A 251 0.13 8.09 7.66
C LEU A 251 -0.27 8.04 9.13
N GLY A 252 -1.53 8.34 9.43
CA GLY A 252 -2.07 8.27 10.79
C GLY A 252 -1.94 6.87 11.38
N ALA A 253 -2.19 5.82 10.59
CA ALA A 253 -2.01 4.44 11.02
C ALA A 253 -0.53 4.10 11.30
N MET A 254 0.42 4.68 10.56
CA MET A 254 1.85 4.53 10.82
C MET A 254 2.25 5.23 12.14
N PHE A 255 1.73 6.42 12.41
CA PHE A 255 1.91 7.09 13.71
C PHE A 255 1.27 6.31 14.86
N ALA A 256 0.07 5.77 14.66
CA ALA A 256 -0.60 4.94 15.66
C ALA A 256 0.18 3.64 15.94
N ASP A 257 0.83 3.04 14.93
CA ASP A 257 1.74 1.91 15.14
C ASP A 257 2.90 2.28 16.06
N ALA A 258 3.56 3.41 15.75
CA ALA A 258 4.67 3.91 16.55
C ALA A 258 4.23 4.22 18.00
N ALA A 259 3.07 4.85 18.17
CA ALA A 259 2.51 5.13 19.50
C ALA A 259 2.19 3.84 20.28
N THR A 260 1.65 2.82 19.62
CA THR A 260 1.36 1.51 20.24
C THR A 260 2.64 0.81 20.69
N LEU A 261 3.71 0.87 19.88
CA LEU A 261 5.02 0.37 20.26
C LEU A 261 5.60 1.13 21.47
N ALA A 262 5.37 2.45 21.54
CA ALA A 262 5.85 3.27 22.66
C ALA A 262 5.21 2.87 24.00
N THR A 263 3.98 2.36 23.98
CA THR A 263 3.31 1.80 25.17
C THR A 263 3.73 0.36 25.49
N GLY A 264 4.71 -0.20 24.78
CA GLY A 264 5.24 -1.55 25.03
C GLY A 264 4.52 -2.68 24.27
N ALA A 265 3.53 -2.38 23.43
CA ALA A 265 2.79 -3.41 22.72
C ALA A 265 3.56 -3.90 21.48
N VAL A 266 3.80 -5.22 21.43
CA VAL A 266 4.56 -5.87 20.34
C VAL A 266 3.70 -6.01 19.07
N ARG A 267 2.45 -6.45 19.25
CA ARG A 267 1.50 -6.64 18.17
C ARG A 267 0.64 -5.42 17.97
N PHE A 268 0.36 -5.19 16.70
CA PHE A 268 -0.59 -4.21 16.24
C PHE A 268 -2.03 -4.54 16.70
N PRO A 269 -2.87 -3.54 17.03
CA PRO A 269 -4.27 -3.78 17.35
C PRO A 269 -4.97 -4.42 16.16
N ALA A 270 -5.79 -5.45 16.41
CA ALA A 270 -6.54 -6.18 15.39
C ALA A 270 -7.35 -5.27 14.44
N ASN A 271 -7.81 -4.14 14.97
CA ASN A 271 -8.69 -3.18 14.30
C ASN A 271 -7.92 -2.34 13.27
N LEU A 272 -6.61 -2.18 13.44
CA LEU A 272 -5.79 -1.26 12.66
C LEU A 272 -5.37 -1.81 11.30
N LEU A 273 -5.31 -3.13 11.14
CA LEU A 273 -5.25 -3.74 9.81
C LEU A 273 -6.54 -3.49 9.03
N THR A 274 -7.68 -3.56 9.71
CA THR A 274 -8.97 -3.24 9.11
C THR A 274 -9.04 -1.76 8.71
N PHE A 275 -8.52 -0.83 9.52
CA PHE A 275 -8.37 0.58 9.14
C PHE A 275 -7.44 0.80 7.95
N LEU A 276 -6.28 0.15 7.93
CA LEU A 276 -5.32 0.20 6.82
C LEU A 276 -5.96 -0.21 5.49
N LEU A 277 -6.75 -1.28 5.50
CA LEU A 277 -7.38 -1.83 4.31
C LEU A 277 -8.60 -1.03 3.88
N ALA A 278 -9.46 -0.66 4.83
CA ALA A 278 -10.76 -0.07 4.57
C ALA A 278 -10.68 1.46 4.42
N ALA A 279 -10.06 2.16 5.36
CA ALA A 279 -9.97 3.62 5.33
C ALA A 279 -8.81 4.10 4.46
N GLY A 280 -7.64 3.46 4.54
CA GLY A 280 -6.47 3.89 3.78
C GLY A 280 -6.45 3.39 2.33
N LEU A 281 -6.17 2.10 2.18
CA LEU A 281 -5.94 1.47 0.88
C LEU A 281 -7.17 1.53 -0.02
N ALA A 282 -8.35 1.20 0.49
CA ALA A 282 -9.55 1.20 -0.34
C ALA A 282 -9.94 2.61 -0.79
N GLN A 283 -9.72 3.66 0.01
CA GLN A 283 -9.92 5.05 -0.44
C GLN A 283 -8.92 5.48 -1.53
N VAL A 284 -7.65 5.08 -1.40
CA VAL A 284 -6.63 5.34 -2.43
C VAL A 284 -7.00 4.65 -3.74
N VAL A 285 -7.37 3.37 -3.67
CA VAL A 285 -7.76 2.57 -4.86
C VAL A 285 -9.04 3.12 -5.48
N ALA A 286 -10.07 3.37 -4.67
CA ALA A 286 -11.35 3.90 -5.16
C ALA A 286 -11.20 5.29 -5.77
N GLY A 287 -10.40 6.17 -5.15
CA GLY A 287 -10.09 7.49 -5.69
C GLY A 287 -9.30 7.41 -7.01
N ALA A 288 -8.28 6.54 -7.09
CA ALA A 288 -7.53 6.35 -8.32
C ALA A 288 -8.40 5.81 -9.45
N ILE A 289 -9.24 4.80 -9.19
CA ILE A 289 -10.17 4.24 -10.18
C ILE A 289 -11.20 5.28 -10.63
N GLY A 290 -11.76 6.05 -9.68
CA GLY A 290 -12.73 7.12 -9.97
C GLY A 290 -12.18 8.20 -10.90
N HIS A 291 -10.87 8.44 -10.87
CA HIS A 291 -10.20 9.34 -11.81
C HIS A 291 -9.85 8.67 -13.15
N LEU A 292 -9.41 7.41 -13.15
CA LEU A 292 -8.97 6.72 -14.36
C LEU A 292 -10.13 6.28 -15.27
N LEU A 293 -11.29 5.94 -14.72
CA LEU A 293 -12.44 5.47 -15.50
C LEU A 293 -12.95 6.48 -16.53
N PRO A 294 -13.22 7.76 -16.18
CA PRO A 294 -13.67 8.75 -17.14
C PRO A 294 -12.66 8.97 -18.28
N VAL A 295 -11.37 9.00 -17.95
CA VAL A 295 -10.27 9.18 -18.90
C VAL A 295 -10.23 8.04 -19.92
N LEU A 296 -10.40 6.80 -19.46
CA LEU A 296 -10.40 5.61 -20.33
C LEU A 296 -11.68 5.47 -21.15
N ALA A 297 -12.81 5.94 -20.63
CA ALA A 297 -14.11 5.88 -21.30
C ALA A 297 -14.28 6.94 -22.41
N ARG A 298 -13.31 7.84 -22.63
CA ARG A 298 -13.34 8.97 -23.59
C ARG A 298 -14.56 9.89 -23.49
N GLY A 299 -15.32 9.82 -22.40
CA GLY A 299 -16.47 10.68 -22.16
C GLY A 299 -16.06 11.91 -21.36
N THR A 300 -16.29 13.11 -21.90
CA THR A 300 -16.25 14.34 -21.09
C THR A 300 -17.40 14.26 -20.10
N ARG A 301 -17.11 13.93 -18.83
CA ARG A 301 -18.06 14.05 -17.73
C ARG A 301 -17.54 15.06 -16.73
N GLU A 302 -18.47 15.88 -16.25
CA GLU A 302 -18.22 16.85 -15.17
C GLU A 302 -17.46 16.20 -14.00
N PRO A 303 -16.61 16.97 -13.30
CA PRO A 303 -15.92 16.48 -12.11
C PRO A 303 -16.92 15.85 -11.13
N ASP A 304 -16.62 14.63 -10.68
CA ASP A 304 -17.43 13.93 -9.71
C ASP A 304 -17.43 14.69 -8.38
N ASN A 305 -18.52 15.41 -8.11
CA ASN A 305 -18.78 16.12 -6.85
C ASN A 305 -19.31 15.20 -5.73
N GLY A 306 -19.12 13.88 -5.86
CA GLY A 306 -19.55 12.86 -4.92
C GLY A 306 -18.83 12.84 -3.57
N PHE A 307 -18.54 14.01 -2.97
CA PHE A 307 -17.88 14.16 -1.67
C PHE A 307 -18.61 13.42 -0.54
N ILE A 308 -19.93 13.23 -0.65
CA ILE A 308 -20.72 12.42 0.28
C ILE A 308 -20.13 11.01 0.43
N LYS A 309 -19.71 10.39 -0.66
CA LYS A 309 -19.14 9.02 -0.62
C LYS A 309 -17.82 9.00 0.14
N VAL A 310 -17.00 10.03 -0.06
CA VAL A 310 -15.74 10.21 0.68
C VAL A 310 -16.02 10.46 2.15
N GLY A 311 -17.03 11.29 2.46
CA GLY A 311 -17.51 11.54 3.81
C GLY A 311 -18.00 10.28 4.53
N VAL A 312 -18.78 9.43 3.87
CA VAL A 312 -19.26 8.15 4.43
C VAL A 312 -18.11 7.21 4.75
N VAL A 313 -17.11 7.08 3.88
CA VAL A 313 -15.95 6.22 4.16
C VAL A 313 -15.13 6.76 5.34
N ASN A 314 -14.89 8.07 5.40
CA ASN A 314 -14.17 8.69 6.52
C ASN A 314 -14.95 8.61 7.85
N GLY A 315 -16.26 8.86 7.81
CA GLY A 315 -17.13 8.73 8.97
C GLY A 315 -17.20 7.30 9.47
N GLY A 316 -17.35 6.33 8.56
CA GLY A 316 -17.29 4.90 8.89
C GLY A 316 -15.95 4.49 9.50
N ALA A 317 -14.84 5.02 8.99
CA ALA A 317 -13.52 4.81 9.56
C ALA A 317 -13.39 5.40 10.97
N LEU A 318 -13.87 6.62 11.21
CA LEU A 318 -13.88 7.22 12.56
C LEU A 318 -14.76 6.43 13.53
N VAL A 319 -15.96 6.04 13.11
CA VAL A 319 -16.86 5.21 13.93
C VAL A 319 -16.24 3.86 14.23
N ALA A 320 -15.50 3.27 13.30
CA ALA A 320 -14.86 1.98 13.54
C ALA A 320 -13.80 2.06 14.65
N LEU A 321 -13.17 3.22 14.90
CA LEU A 321 -12.19 3.39 15.99
C LEU A 321 -12.82 3.15 17.36
N VAL A 322 -14.11 3.45 17.51
CA VAL A 322 -14.87 3.29 18.76
C VAL A 322 -15.72 2.02 18.73
N SER A 323 -16.39 1.76 17.61
CA SER A 323 -17.27 0.62 17.39
C SER A 323 -16.93 -0.06 16.05
N PRO A 324 -15.98 -1.02 16.06
CA PRO A 324 -15.47 -1.65 14.84
C PRO A 324 -16.57 -2.24 13.95
N ARG A 325 -17.57 -2.91 14.53
CA ARG A 325 -18.66 -3.54 13.77
C ARG A 325 -19.51 -2.52 13.01
N ILE A 326 -19.91 -1.43 13.68
CA ILE A 326 -20.77 -0.40 13.09
C ILE A 326 -19.98 0.38 12.05
N GLY A 327 -18.76 0.80 12.39
CA GLY A 327 -17.93 1.55 11.46
C GLY A 327 -17.57 0.74 10.21
N LEU A 328 -17.30 -0.55 10.34
CA LEU A 328 -17.07 -1.44 9.19
C LEU A 328 -18.27 -1.54 8.26
N ALA A 329 -19.49 -1.60 8.81
CA ALA A 329 -20.70 -1.62 8.00
C ALA A 329 -20.86 -0.31 7.20
N ILE A 330 -20.67 0.84 7.86
CA ILE A 330 -20.73 2.16 7.21
C ILE A 330 -19.66 2.28 6.12
N LEU A 331 -18.45 1.80 6.41
CA LEU A 331 -17.33 1.83 5.49
C LEU A 331 -17.59 0.92 4.28
N GLY A 332 -18.14 -0.28 4.49
CA GLY A 332 -18.61 -1.18 3.44
C GLY A 332 -19.64 -0.53 2.52
N VAL A 333 -20.60 0.20 3.08
CA VAL A 333 -21.57 0.99 2.31
C VAL A 333 -20.87 2.08 1.48
N GLY A 334 -19.95 2.84 2.08
CA GLY A 334 -19.17 3.87 1.38
C GLY A 334 -18.33 3.33 0.21
N LEU A 335 -17.76 2.13 0.36
CA LEU A 335 -17.02 1.44 -0.70
C LEU A 335 -17.95 0.89 -1.80
N ALA A 336 -19.11 0.35 -1.42
CA ALA A 336 -20.12 -0.09 -2.39
C ALA A 336 -20.65 1.09 -3.24
N LEU A 337 -20.82 2.27 -2.63
CA LEU A 337 -21.20 3.50 -3.34
C LEU A 337 -20.12 3.98 -4.33
N HIS A 338 -18.84 3.72 -4.04
CA HIS A 338 -17.75 3.93 -5.00
C HIS A 338 -17.83 2.89 -6.13
N ALA A 339 -18.00 1.62 -5.81
CA ALA A 339 -18.05 0.53 -6.79
C ALA A 339 -19.28 0.60 -7.73
N ARG A 340 -20.45 1.05 -7.25
CA ARG A 340 -21.67 1.15 -8.07
C ARG A 340 -21.52 2.14 -9.23
N LYS A 341 -20.73 3.20 -9.03
CA LYS A 341 -20.42 4.19 -10.09
C LYS A 341 -19.48 3.62 -11.16
N VAL A 342 -18.77 2.53 -10.85
CA VAL A 342 -17.86 1.82 -11.76
C VAL A 342 -18.60 0.76 -12.58
N ALA A 343 -19.59 0.09 -11.98
CA ALA A 343 -20.29 -1.04 -12.59
C ALA A 343 -21.46 -0.63 -13.50
N VAL A 344 -22.04 0.57 -13.29
CA VAL A 344 -23.11 1.12 -14.12
C VAL A 344 -22.63 2.48 -14.65
N PRO A 345 -22.12 2.55 -15.90
CA PRO A 345 -21.69 3.81 -16.49
C PRO A 345 -22.85 4.78 -16.71
#